data_AF-A0A2V8NI00-F1
#
_entry.id   AF-A0A2V8NI00-F1
#
_cell.length_a   1.000
_cell.length_b   1.000
_cell.length_c   1.000
_cell.angle_alpha   90.00
_cell.angle_beta   90.00
_cell.angle_gamma   90.00
#
_symmetry.space_group_name_H-M   'P 1'
#
loop_
_entity.id
_entity.type
_entity.pdbx_description
1 polymer ?
#
loop_
_entity_poly.entity_id
_entity_poly.type
_entity_poly.pdbx_seq_one_letter_code
_entity_poly.pdbx_strand_id
1 'polypeptide(L)'
;MLRVGLTGSIGVGKSFVSSVFTELGCHVLDADRTARDVVAPGAPGLSAVVEAFGDEILQSDGTLDRARLGAIVFEDEKKRLLLNSILHPFIIAAQDEQLRDWESEDARGIAIVDAALMIESGGYKRFDKLIVVHCTAKEREVIR
;
A
#
# COMPACT_ATOMS: atom_id res chain seq x y z
N MET A 1 -17.28 -12.00 -1.11
CA MET A 1 -15.92 -12.29 -1.60
C MET A 1 -14.98 -12.52 -0.42
N LEU A 2 -14.03 -13.46 -0.50
CA LEU A 2 -13.02 -13.67 0.55
C LEU A 2 -11.93 -12.60 0.44
N ARG A 3 -11.65 -11.86 1.52
CA ARG A 3 -10.66 -10.78 1.56
C ARG A 3 -9.41 -11.23 2.29
N VAL A 4 -8.27 -11.20 1.62
CA VAL A 4 -7.00 -11.75 2.11
C VAL A 4 -5.93 -10.66 2.10
N GLY A 5 -5.21 -10.52 3.20
CA GLY A 5 -3.99 -9.72 3.24
C GLY A 5 -2.79 -10.54 2.77
N LEU A 6 -1.92 -9.97 1.95
CA LEU A 6 -0.62 -10.53 1.60
C LEU A 6 0.48 -9.59 2.08
N THR A 7 1.41 -10.12 2.86
CA THR A 7 2.53 -9.35 3.41
C THR A 7 3.83 -10.17 3.38
N GLY A 8 4.95 -9.50 3.57
CA GLY A 8 6.28 -10.10 3.54
C GLY A 8 7.34 -9.02 3.56
N SER A 9 8.47 -9.29 4.23
CA SER A 9 9.59 -8.36 4.27
C SER A 9 10.17 -8.08 2.88
N ILE A 10 10.96 -7.03 2.75
CA ILE A 10 11.68 -6.72 1.51
C ILE A 10 12.53 -7.92 1.08
N GLY A 11 12.47 -8.27 -0.21
CA GLY A 11 13.31 -9.30 -0.83
C GLY A 11 12.82 -10.75 -0.64
N VAL A 12 11.63 -10.97 -0.08
CA VAL A 12 11.10 -12.34 0.12
C VAL A 12 10.36 -12.93 -1.10
N GLY A 13 10.33 -12.22 -2.23
CA GLY A 13 9.61 -12.68 -3.43
C GLY A 13 8.09 -12.46 -3.36
N LYS A 14 7.60 -11.54 -2.51
CA LYS A 14 6.17 -11.20 -2.39
C LYS A 14 5.51 -10.89 -3.74
N SER A 15 6.16 -10.10 -4.59
CA SER A 15 5.65 -9.76 -5.92
C SER A 15 5.48 -10.97 -6.85
N PHE A 16 6.33 -12.00 -6.73
CA PHE A 16 6.16 -13.26 -7.46
C PHE A 16 4.94 -14.03 -6.94
N VAL A 17 4.75 -14.08 -5.63
CA VAL A 17 3.55 -14.69 -5.04
C VAL A 17 2.28 -13.96 -5.48
N SER A 18 2.31 -12.63 -5.51
CA SER A 18 1.21 -11.79 -6.03
C SER A 18 0.88 -12.12 -7.49
N SER A 19 1.89 -12.30 -8.37
CA SER A 19 1.63 -12.64 -9.77
C SER A 19 1.04 -14.04 -9.94
N VAL A 20 1.50 -15.02 -9.16
CA VAL A 20 0.94 -16.38 -9.16
C VAL A 20 -0.53 -16.37 -8.75
N PHE A 21 -0.91 -15.59 -7.73
CA PHE A 21 -2.32 -15.48 -7.35
C PHE A 21 -3.19 -14.87 -8.45
N THR A 22 -2.69 -13.85 -9.15
CA THR A 22 -3.36 -13.28 -10.32
C THR A 22 -3.57 -14.33 -11.42
N GLU A 23 -2.55 -15.12 -11.74
CA GLU A 23 -2.64 -16.21 -12.74
C GLU A 23 -3.66 -17.28 -12.36
N LEU A 24 -3.83 -17.53 -11.05
CA LEU A 24 -4.83 -18.45 -10.52
C LEU A 24 -6.25 -17.85 -10.46
N GLY A 25 -6.44 -16.62 -10.92
CA GLY A 25 -7.74 -15.96 -11.00
C GLY A 25 -8.14 -15.16 -9.76
N CYS A 26 -7.21 -14.89 -8.83
CA CYS A 26 -7.48 -13.97 -7.73
C CYS A 26 -7.43 -12.52 -8.21
N HIS A 27 -8.25 -11.66 -7.61
CA HIS A 27 -8.09 -10.22 -7.75
C HIS A 27 -6.97 -9.75 -6.83
N VAL A 28 -5.94 -9.09 -7.35
CA VAL A 28 -4.80 -8.63 -6.57
C VAL A 28 -4.69 -7.10 -6.62
N LEU A 29 -4.73 -6.46 -5.46
CA LEU A 29 -4.56 -5.03 -5.29
C LEU A 29 -3.19 -4.73 -4.68
N ASP A 30 -2.36 -3.98 -5.40
CA ASP A 30 -1.10 -3.44 -4.88
C ASP A 30 -1.38 -2.20 -4.02
N ALA A 31 -1.17 -2.33 -2.70
CA ALA A 31 -1.37 -1.23 -1.76
C ALA A 31 -0.32 -0.11 -1.92
N ASP A 32 0.90 -0.44 -2.36
CA ASP A 32 1.93 0.57 -2.62
C ASP A 32 1.56 1.39 -3.85
N ARG A 33 0.99 0.76 -4.88
CA ARG A 33 0.40 1.49 -6.02
C ARG A 33 -0.78 2.35 -5.57
N THR A 34 -1.69 1.80 -4.77
CA THR A 34 -2.85 2.56 -4.24
C THR A 34 -2.38 3.79 -3.46
N ALA A 35 -1.36 3.66 -2.61
CA ALA A 35 -0.77 4.77 -1.86
C ALA A 35 -0.18 5.87 -2.76
N ARG A 36 0.28 5.52 -3.97
CA ARG A 36 0.76 6.49 -4.97
C ARG A 36 -0.39 7.21 -5.66
N ASP A 37 -1.48 6.50 -5.94
CA ASP A 37 -2.61 7.03 -6.69
C ASP A 37 -3.42 8.03 -5.85
N VAL A 38 -3.56 7.80 -4.54
CA VAL A 38 -4.27 8.73 -3.63
C VAL A 38 -3.57 10.09 -3.42
N VAL A 39 -2.31 10.20 -3.85
CA VAL A 39 -1.53 11.46 -3.84
C VAL A 39 -1.14 11.90 -5.25
N ALA A 40 -1.81 11.38 -6.29
CA ALA A 40 -1.62 11.89 -7.65
C ALA A 40 -2.05 13.37 -7.74
N PRO A 41 -1.56 14.13 -8.73
CA PRO A 41 -2.00 15.51 -8.96
C PRO A 41 -3.53 15.61 -9.02
N GLY A 42 -4.10 16.52 -8.23
CA GLY A 42 -5.55 16.71 -8.12
C GLY A 42 -6.27 15.73 -7.18
N ALA A 43 -5.59 14.73 -6.62
CA ALA A 43 -6.18 13.82 -5.64
C ALA A 43 -6.36 14.51 -4.28
N PRO A 44 -7.47 14.26 -3.55
CA PRO A 44 -7.70 14.83 -2.22
C PRO A 44 -6.60 14.52 -1.22
N GLY A 45 -5.96 13.34 -1.33
CA GLY A 45 -4.86 12.96 -0.46
C GLY A 45 -3.63 13.84 -0.67
N LEU A 46 -3.35 14.31 -1.89
CA LEU A 46 -2.25 15.25 -2.15
C LEU A 46 -2.50 16.58 -1.43
N SER A 47 -3.72 17.14 -1.58
CA SER A 47 -4.09 18.39 -0.91
C SER A 47 -3.97 18.30 0.62
N ALA A 48 -4.41 17.19 1.22
CA ALA A 48 -4.30 16.98 2.66
C ALA A 48 -2.84 16.86 3.15
N VAL A 49 -1.96 16.25 2.34
CA VAL A 49 -0.53 16.20 2.67
C VAL A 49 0.11 17.59 2.53
N VAL A 50 -0.22 18.35 1.48
CA VAL A 50 0.28 19.72 1.28
C VAL A 50 -0.16 20.64 2.42
N GLU A 51 -1.40 20.51 2.91
CA GLU A 51 -1.88 21.29 4.06
C GLU A 51 -1.04 21.06 5.32
N ALA A 52 -0.57 19.82 5.54
CA ALA A 52 0.20 19.45 6.73
C ALA A 52 1.72 19.67 6.59
N PHE A 53 2.26 19.54 5.38
CA PHE A 53 3.70 19.55 5.12
C PHE A 53 4.19 20.75 4.30
N GLY A 54 3.27 21.62 3.86
CA GLY A 54 3.55 22.82 3.06
C GLY A 54 3.80 22.52 1.58
N ASP A 55 3.83 23.57 0.77
CA ASP A 55 4.03 23.48 -0.70
C ASP A 55 5.43 23.01 -1.07
N GLU A 56 6.38 23.00 -0.13
CA GLU A 56 7.75 22.58 -0.40
C GLU A 56 7.88 21.12 -0.81
N ILE A 57 6.87 20.29 -0.51
CA ILE A 57 6.82 18.88 -0.93
C ILE A 57 6.28 18.69 -2.35
N LEU A 58 6.03 19.77 -3.09
CA LEU A 58 5.61 19.73 -4.48
C LEU A 58 6.76 20.03 -5.44
N GLN A 59 6.72 19.38 -6.60
CA GLN A 59 7.50 19.77 -7.77
C GLN A 59 6.84 20.95 -8.50
N SER A 60 7.57 21.55 -9.44
CA SER A 60 7.09 22.68 -10.24
C SER A 60 5.87 22.36 -11.11
N ASP A 61 5.63 21.08 -11.40
CA ASP A 61 4.45 20.60 -12.14
C ASP A 61 3.25 20.26 -11.24
N GLY A 62 3.37 20.50 -9.92
CA GLY A 62 2.33 20.19 -8.93
C GLY A 62 2.28 18.73 -8.51
N THR A 63 3.21 17.89 -8.95
CA THR A 63 3.34 16.51 -8.46
C THR A 63 4.04 16.45 -7.11
N LEU A 64 3.79 15.38 -6.34
CA LEU A 64 4.47 15.15 -5.07
C LEU A 64 5.97 14.85 -5.27
N ASP A 65 6.85 15.65 -4.65
CA ASP A 65 8.27 15.34 -4.50
C ASP A 65 8.45 14.30 -3.38
N ARG A 66 8.44 13.03 -3.78
CA ARG A 66 8.59 11.89 -2.88
C ARG A 66 9.96 11.83 -2.21
N ALA A 67 11.01 12.29 -2.88
CA ALA A 67 12.35 12.27 -2.31
C ALA A 67 12.42 13.27 -1.15
N ARG A 68 11.85 14.46 -1.35
CA ARG A 68 11.80 15.50 -0.34
C ARG A 68 10.86 15.16 0.82
N LEU A 69 9.63 14.71 0.54
CA LEU A 69 8.74 14.24 1.59
C LEU A 69 9.37 13.06 2.35
N GLY A 70 10.00 12.14 1.63
CA GLY A 70 10.75 11.02 2.18
C GLY A 70 11.84 11.47 3.17
N ALA A 71 12.66 12.44 2.79
CA ALA A 71 13.69 13.00 3.68
C ALA A 71 13.08 13.62 4.96
N ILE A 72 11.95 14.33 4.82
CA ILE A 72 11.25 14.96 5.95
C ILE A 72 10.73 13.92 6.95
N VAL A 73 10.14 12.82 6.47
CA VAL A 73 9.51 11.81 7.33
C VAL A 73 10.46 10.71 7.78
N PHE A 74 11.58 10.50 7.08
CA PHE A 74 12.54 9.46 7.44
C PHE A 74 13.31 9.81 8.72
N GLU A 75 13.60 11.09 8.93
CA GLU A 75 14.36 11.58 10.09
C GLU A 75 13.48 11.91 11.31
N ASP A 76 12.15 11.94 11.15
CA ASP A 76 11.20 12.33 12.19
C ASP A 76 10.01 11.36 12.27
N GLU A 77 10.02 10.53 13.32
CA GLU A 77 8.95 9.55 13.57
C GLU A 77 7.58 10.22 13.73
N LYS A 78 7.49 11.40 14.34
CA LYS A 78 6.20 12.10 14.53
C LYS A 78 5.64 12.54 13.19
N LYS A 79 6.49 13.07 12.29
CA LYS A 79 6.10 13.43 10.93
C LYS A 79 5.68 12.22 10.11
N ARG A 80 6.39 11.09 10.26
CA ARG A 80 6.00 9.83 9.62
C ARG A 80 4.63 9.35 10.09
N LEU A 81 4.37 9.39 11.40
CA LEU A 81 3.07 9.03 11.96
C LEU A 81 1.96 9.97 11.50
N LEU A 82 2.24 11.28 11.41
CA LEU A 82 1.32 12.27 10.87
C LEU A 82 0.98 11.97 9.40
N LEU A 83 2.00 11.76 8.55
CA LEU A 83 1.79 11.40 7.14
C LEU A 83 0.93 10.15 7.01
N ASN A 84 1.25 9.11 7.77
CA ASN A 84 0.49 7.87 7.79
C ASN A 84 -0.97 8.12 8.22
N SER A 85 -1.21 8.91 9.27
CA SER A 85 -2.58 9.22 9.72
C SER A 85 -3.39 9.99 8.68
N ILE A 86 -2.75 10.85 7.89
CA ILE A 86 -3.39 11.60 6.81
C ILE A 86 -3.73 10.65 5.66
N LEU A 87 -2.79 9.79 5.25
CA LEU A 87 -2.96 8.95 4.06
C LEU A 87 -3.81 7.70 4.29
N HIS A 88 -3.78 7.11 5.50
CA HIS A 88 -4.50 5.86 5.77
C HIS A 88 -5.98 5.90 5.42
N PRO A 89 -6.76 6.94 5.78
CA PRO A 89 -8.16 7.04 5.37
C PRO A 89 -8.36 7.00 3.85
N PHE A 90 -7.53 7.70 3.08
CA PHE A 90 -7.63 7.71 1.61
C PHE A 90 -7.28 6.34 1.00
N ILE A 91 -6.22 5.71 1.50
CA ILE A 91 -5.81 4.37 1.05
C ILE A 91 -6.89 3.34 1.37
N ILE A 92 -7.43 3.37 2.59
CA ILE A 92 -8.51 2.47 3.02
C ILE A 92 -9.74 2.64 2.14
N ALA A 93 -10.15 3.89 1.88
CA ALA A 93 -11.31 4.18 1.04
C ALA A 93 -11.14 3.67 -0.39
N ALA A 94 -9.98 3.91 -1.01
CA ALA A 94 -9.66 3.42 -2.36
C ALA A 94 -9.64 1.87 -2.42
N GLN A 95 -9.09 1.22 -1.39
CA GLN A 95 -9.12 -0.24 -1.28
C GLN A 95 -10.55 -0.76 -1.13
N ASP A 96 -11.36 -0.14 -0.28
CA ASP A 96 -12.74 -0.58 -0.01
C ASP A 96 -13.66 -0.33 -1.22
N GLU A 97 -13.40 0.70 -2.02
CA GLU A 97 -14.05 0.91 -3.32
C GLU A 97 -13.71 -0.23 -4.28
N GLN A 98 -12.42 -0.50 -4.51
CA GLN A 98 -11.99 -1.56 -5.42
C GLN A 98 -12.51 -2.95 -5.00
N LEU A 99 -12.50 -3.24 -3.69
CA LEU A 99 -13.02 -4.49 -3.14
C LEU A 99 -14.53 -4.63 -3.35
N ARG A 100 -15.29 -3.54 -3.28
CA ARG A 100 -16.74 -3.55 -3.54
C ARG A 100 -17.03 -3.79 -5.01
N ASP A 101 -16.28 -3.17 -5.90
CA ASP A 101 -16.42 -3.37 -7.34
C ASP A 101 -16.20 -4.85 -7.70
N TRP A 102 -15.10 -5.44 -7.25
CA TRP A 102 -14.83 -6.87 -7.46
C TRP A 102 -15.86 -7.78 -6.80
N GLU A 103 -16.35 -7.45 -5.60
CA GLU A 103 -17.39 -8.24 -4.94
C GLU A 103 -18.72 -8.22 -5.70
N SER A 104 -19.02 -7.12 -6.41
CA SER A 104 -20.20 -7.03 -7.28
C SER A 104 -20.08 -7.87 -8.54
N GLU A 105 -18.86 -8.05 -9.07
CA GLU A 105 -18.55 -8.82 -10.28
C GLU A 105 -18.39 -10.32 -9.97
N ASP A 106 -17.71 -10.66 -8.87
CA ASP A 106 -17.43 -12.03 -8.43
C ASP A 106 -17.58 -12.19 -6.91
N ALA A 107 -18.83 -12.29 -6.43
CA ALA A 107 -19.12 -12.43 -5.01
C ALA A 107 -18.46 -13.64 -4.33
N ARG A 108 -18.04 -14.67 -5.08
CA ARG A 108 -17.39 -15.89 -4.55
C ARG A 108 -15.88 -15.92 -4.77
N GLY A 109 -15.30 -14.88 -5.38
CA GLY A 109 -13.88 -14.77 -5.65
C GLY A 109 -13.03 -14.55 -4.40
N ILE A 110 -11.72 -14.41 -4.64
CA ILE A 110 -10.71 -14.07 -3.65
C ILE A 110 -10.06 -12.75 -4.05
N ALA A 111 -10.16 -11.75 -3.19
CA ALA A 111 -9.39 -10.51 -3.32
C ALA A 111 -8.21 -10.52 -2.35
N ILE A 112 -7.04 -10.19 -2.88
CA ILE A 112 -5.78 -10.11 -2.14
C ILE A 112 -5.31 -8.67 -2.15
N VAL A 113 -5.06 -8.10 -0.97
CA VAL A 113 -4.40 -6.80 -0.85
C VAL A 113 -2.95 -7.03 -0.45
N ASP A 114 -2.05 -6.67 -1.36
CA ASP A 114 -0.62 -6.81 -1.19
C ASP A 114 -0.01 -5.55 -0.54
N ALA A 115 0.45 -5.65 0.71
CA ALA A 115 1.05 -4.54 1.45
C ALA A 115 2.21 -5.02 2.34
N ALA A 116 3.38 -4.35 2.25
CA ALA A 116 4.59 -4.78 2.96
C ALA A 116 4.53 -4.60 4.49
N LEU A 117 3.81 -3.59 4.99
CA LEU A 117 3.78 -3.19 6.42
C LEU A 117 2.43 -3.48 7.10
N MET A 118 1.76 -4.55 6.67
CA MET A 118 0.40 -4.85 7.11
C MET A 118 0.31 -5.24 8.60
N ILE A 119 1.36 -5.87 9.15
CA ILE A 119 1.39 -6.32 10.56
C ILE A 119 1.70 -5.13 11.46
N GLU A 120 2.72 -4.36 11.11
CA GLU A 120 3.23 -3.20 11.84
C GLU A 120 2.19 -2.09 11.95
N SER A 121 1.42 -1.88 10.88
CA SER A 121 0.31 -0.90 10.87
C SER A 121 -0.97 -1.41 11.55
N GLY A 122 -1.05 -2.70 11.89
CA GLY A 122 -2.30 -3.33 12.33
C GLY A 122 -3.35 -3.51 11.23
N GLY A 123 -3.02 -3.18 9.97
CA GLY A 123 -3.92 -3.26 8.83
C GLY A 123 -4.45 -4.68 8.55
N TYR A 124 -3.74 -5.71 8.99
CA TYR A 124 -4.13 -7.12 8.81
C TYR A 124 -5.52 -7.44 9.39
N LYS A 125 -5.98 -6.67 10.39
CA LYS A 125 -7.29 -6.86 11.03
C LYS A 125 -8.47 -6.57 10.11
N ARG A 126 -8.25 -5.96 8.94
CA ARG A 126 -9.26 -5.68 7.93
C ARG A 126 -9.57 -6.88 7.01
N PHE A 127 -8.81 -7.97 7.12
CA PHE A 127 -8.90 -9.11 6.22
C PHE A 127 -9.35 -10.38 6.95
N ASP A 128 -10.03 -11.28 6.22
CA ASP A 128 -10.51 -12.57 6.75
C ASP A 128 -9.35 -13.54 7.02
N LYS A 129 -8.28 -13.41 6.23
CA LYS A 129 -7.06 -14.22 6.28
C LYS A 129 -5.84 -13.36 6.00
N LEU A 130 -4.69 -13.80 6.49
CA LEU A 130 -3.39 -13.18 6.24
C LEU A 130 -2.43 -14.25 5.69
N ILE A 131 -1.77 -13.94 4.58
CA ILE A 131 -0.68 -14.70 4.00
C ILE A 131 0.61 -13.94 4.26
N VAL A 132 1.60 -14.62 4.85
CA VAL A 132 2.93 -14.07 5.09
C VAL A 132 3.92 -14.81 4.20
N VAL A 133 4.54 -14.09 3.26
CA VAL A 133 5.63 -14.61 2.43
C VAL A 133 6.94 -14.48 3.22
N HIS A 134 7.65 -15.59 3.34
CA HIS A 134 8.88 -15.67 4.12
C HIS A 134 9.94 -16.50 3.38
N CYS A 135 11.20 -16.08 3.52
CA CYS A 135 12.37 -16.85 3.18
C CYS A 135 13.48 -16.58 4.21
N THR A 136 14.43 -17.49 4.31
CA THR A 136 15.59 -17.38 5.20
C THR A 136 16.54 -16.27 4.74
N ALA A 137 17.39 -15.77 5.65
CA ALA A 137 18.37 -14.74 5.31
C ALA A 137 19.32 -15.18 4.18
N LYS A 138 19.74 -16.44 4.18
CA LYS A 138 20.59 -17.04 3.14
C LYS A 138 19.95 -17.01 1.76
N GLU A 139 18.63 -17.12 1.67
CA GLU A 139 17.88 -17.07 0.42
C GLU A 139 17.66 -15.63 -0.08
N ARG A 140 17.69 -14.61 0.81
CA ARG A 140 17.59 -13.19 0.42
C ARG A 140 18.84 -12.65 -0.25
N GLU A 141 20.02 -13.20 0.08
CA GLU A 141 21.32 -12.73 -0.42
C GLU A 141 21.57 -13.05 -1.90
N VAL A 142 20.81 -13.97 -2.50
CA VAL A 142 20.98 -14.38 -3.90
C VAL A 142 20.47 -13.32 -4.90
N ILE A 143 19.82 -12.25 -4.42
CA ILE A 143 19.12 -11.23 -5.25
C ILE A 143 19.78 -9.84 -5.15
N ARG A 144 20.88 -9.67 -4.40
CA ARG A 144 21.68 -8.44 -4.39
C ARG A 144 22.87 -8.53 -5.32
#